data_AF-A0AAU0F0T6-F1
#
_entry.id   AF-A0AAU0F0T6-F1
#
_cell.length_a   1.000
_cell.length_b   1.000
_cell.length_c   1.000
_cell.angle_alpha   90.00
_cell.angle_beta   90.00
_cell.angle_gamma   90.00
#
_symmetry.space_group_name_H-M   'P 1'
#
loop_
_entity.id
_entity.type
_entity.pdbx_description
1 polymer ?
#
loop_
_entity_poly.entity_id
_entity_poly.type
_entity_poly.pdbx_seq_one_letter_code
_entity_poly.pdbx_strand_id
1 'polypeptide(L)'
;MDYQKENTAVFVKIKWGKGNLYLHTEPLFLTNYYLLYPRKGNAYLEGVFSYLPNRETLWFVEKEQQRTSDSPLRFVLSHPPLKYAWWIFLGGLLLFAIFNAKRKQRVVPIIQPPKNQSADFVKSVGNLYLQEGDFHDMMAKKTQYFLYKVRTELLMDTQNLDEHFVKKLHIKTNVPLETVKEAVELMKKSLNPHSQVMQEDLIRLRQLLDNIYK
;
A
#
# COMPACT_ATOMS: atom_id res chain seq x y z
N MET A 1 -66.04 -48.60 10.76
CA MET A 1 -65.07 -49.67 10.50
C MET A 1 -64.80 -50.35 11.83
N ASP A 2 -65.52 -51.44 12.09
CA ASP A 2 -65.33 -52.28 13.26
C ASP A 2 -64.00 -53.02 13.14
N TYR A 3 -63.05 -52.71 14.01
CA TYR A 3 -61.83 -53.51 14.15
C TYR A 3 -62.16 -54.73 15.00
N GLN A 4 -62.20 -55.91 14.38
CA GLN A 4 -62.16 -57.17 15.11
C GLN A 4 -60.93 -57.19 16.00
N LYS A 5 -61.16 -57.39 17.30
CA LYS A 5 -60.14 -57.33 18.35
C LYS A 5 -59.36 -58.65 18.36
N GLU A 6 -58.54 -58.88 17.35
CA GLU A 6 -57.56 -59.97 17.38
C GLU A 6 -56.56 -59.68 18.50
N ASN A 7 -56.46 -60.60 19.47
CA ASN A 7 -55.62 -60.46 20.64
C ASN A 7 -54.16 -60.78 20.27
N THR A 8 -53.51 -59.86 19.56
CA THR A 8 -52.11 -60.00 19.14
C THR A 8 -51.18 -59.58 20.27
N ALA A 9 -50.19 -60.43 20.57
CA ALA A 9 -49.19 -60.13 21.59
C ALA A 9 -48.24 -59.03 21.09
N VAL A 10 -48.21 -57.90 21.80
CA VAL A 10 -47.37 -56.74 21.44
C VAL A 10 -45.98 -56.83 22.06
N PHE A 11 -45.84 -57.50 23.21
CA PHE A 11 -44.59 -57.68 23.94
C PHE A 11 -44.47 -59.12 24.47
N VAL A 12 -43.36 -59.79 24.15
CA VAL A 12 -43.13 -61.20 24.50
C VAL A 12 -41.76 -61.36 25.16
N LYS A 13 -41.73 -62.13 26.25
CA LYS A 13 -40.50 -62.56 26.93
C LYS A 13 -40.24 -64.03 26.61
N ILE A 14 -39.08 -64.31 26.05
CA ILE A 14 -38.63 -65.67 25.72
C ILE A 14 -37.38 -65.97 26.54
N LYS A 15 -37.39 -67.05 27.32
CA LYS A 15 -36.19 -67.49 28.06
C LYS A 15 -35.20 -68.12 27.07
N TRP A 16 -33.98 -67.62 27.02
CA TRP A 16 -32.94 -68.10 26.11
C TRP A 16 -31.58 -68.18 26.80
N GLY A 17 -31.03 -69.39 26.91
CA GLY A 17 -29.77 -69.64 27.61
C GLY A 17 -29.80 -69.16 29.07
N LYS A 18 -28.81 -68.34 29.45
CA LYS A 18 -28.69 -67.72 30.79
C LYS A 18 -29.48 -66.42 30.94
N GLY A 19 -30.25 -66.00 29.93
CA GLY A 19 -30.94 -64.71 29.88
C GLY A 19 -32.36 -64.78 29.33
N ASN A 20 -32.91 -63.61 29.03
CA ASN A 20 -34.23 -63.45 28.43
C ASN A 20 -34.11 -62.59 27.17
N LEU A 21 -34.79 -62.99 26.10
CA LEU A 21 -35.03 -62.20 24.90
C LEU A 21 -36.38 -61.51 25.06
N TYR A 22 -36.41 -60.20 24.83
CA TYR A 22 -37.62 -59.40 24.84
C TYR A 22 -37.91 -58.94 23.42
N LEU A 23 -39.07 -59.29 22.89
CA LEU A 23 -39.51 -58.92 21.55
C LEU A 23 -40.72 -58.01 21.63
N HIS A 24 -40.69 -56.93 20.87
CA HIS A 24 -41.80 -55.99 20.76
C HIS A 24 -42.17 -55.84 19.28
N THR A 25 -43.44 -55.99 18.93
CA THR A 25 -43.90 -56.01 17.53
C THR A 25 -44.09 -54.61 16.95
N GLU A 26 -44.31 -53.63 17.81
CA GLU A 26 -44.49 -52.23 17.42
C GLU A 26 -43.28 -51.42 17.89
N PRO A 27 -42.21 -51.19 17.10
CA PRO A 27 -41.06 -50.42 17.56
C PRO A 27 -41.30 -48.90 17.60
N LEU A 28 -42.39 -48.41 17.01
CA LEU A 28 -42.66 -46.98 16.84
C LEU A 28 -42.79 -46.24 18.17
N PHE A 29 -43.26 -46.91 19.24
CA PHE A 29 -43.32 -46.34 20.59
C PHE A 29 -41.97 -45.92 21.17
N LEU A 30 -40.85 -46.45 20.66
CA LEU A 30 -39.48 -46.08 21.07
C LEU A 30 -38.97 -44.81 20.37
N THR A 31 -39.70 -44.25 19.42
CA THR A 31 -39.27 -43.05 18.69
C THR A 31 -39.44 -41.77 19.52
N ASN A 32 -38.64 -40.75 19.22
CA ASN A 32 -38.72 -39.43 19.86
C ASN A 32 -40.14 -38.84 19.83
N TYR A 33 -40.92 -39.14 18.79
CA TYR A 33 -42.29 -38.69 18.67
C TYR A 33 -43.11 -39.13 19.89
N TYR A 34 -43.09 -40.42 20.26
CA TYR A 34 -43.91 -40.96 21.36
C TYR A 34 -43.38 -40.59 22.75
N LEU A 35 -42.06 -40.35 22.89
CA LEU A 35 -41.45 -39.87 24.14
C LEU A 35 -41.85 -38.43 24.49
N LEU A 36 -42.11 -37.60 23.47
CA LEU A 36 -42.48 -36.19 23.65
C LEU A 36 -43.96 -35.97 24.02
N TYR A 37 -44.81 -37.01 23.98
CA TYR A 37 -46.23 -36.94 24.37
C TYR A 37 -46.47 -37.59 25.76
N PRO A 38 -46.42 -36.82 26.86
CA PRO A 38 -46.24 -37.38 28.21
C PRO A 38 -47.44 -38.12 28.76
N ARG A 39 -48.65 -37.90 28.20
CA ARG A 39 -49.89 -38.35 28.84
C ARG A 39 -50.14 -39.86 28.76
N LYS A 40 -49.47 -40.60 27.87
CA LYS A 40 -49.64 -42.06 27.72
C LYS A 40 -48.38 -42.84 27.27
N GLY A 41 -47.44 -42.20 26.57
CA GLY A 41 -46.24 -42.89 26.04
C GLY A 41 -45.25 -43.33 27.12
N ASN A 42 -45.04 -42.49 28.13
CA ASN A 42 -44.00 -42.70 29.14
C ASN A 42 -44.30 -43.89 30.07
N ALA A 43 -45.54 -44.01 30.56
CA ALA A 43 -45.92 -45.11 31.45
C ALA A 43 -45.80 -46.50 30.78
N TYR A 44 -46.12 -46.58 29.48
CA TYR A 44 -45.95 -47.82 28.71
C TYR A 44 -44.47 -48.15 28.50
N LEU A 45 -43.66 -47.15 28.13
CA LEU A 45 -42.21 -47.29 28.00
C LEU A 45 -41.56 -47.77 29.30
N GLU A 46 -41.88 -47.12 30.42
CA GLU A 46 -41.40 -47.51 31.76
C GLU A 46 -41.79 -48.96 32.09
N GLY A 47 -43.03 -49.36 31.79
CA GLY A 47 -43.50 -50.72 31.96
C GLY A 47 -42.68 -51.75 31.17
N VAL A 48 -42.43 -51.48 29.88
CA VAL A 48 -41.63 -52.38 29.01
C VAL A 48 -40.17 -52.47 29.50
N PHE A 49 -39.56 -51.33 29.86
CA PHE A 49 -38.17 -51.30 30.31
C PHE A 49 -37.96 -51.79 31.74
N SER A 50 -39.00 -51.81 32.59
CA SER A 50 -38.92 -52.34 33.96
C SER A 50 -38.55 -53.82 34.04
N TYR A 51 -38.78 -54.58 32.96
CA TYR A 51 -38.39 -55.99 32.86
C TYR A 51 -36.88 -56.19 32.62
N LEU A 52 -36.13 -55.12 32.33
CA LEU A 52 -34.68 -55.17 32.20
C LEU A 52 -34.00 -55.04 33.57
N PRO A 53 -32.90 -55.79 33.79
CA PRO A 53 -32.12 -55.63 35.02
C PRO A 53 -31.45 -54.25 35.06
N ASN A 54 -31.36 -53.67 36.26
CA ASN A 54 -30.61 -52.44 36.50
C ASN A 54 -29.10 -52.71 36.44
N ARG A 55 -28.54 -52.72 35.24
CA ARG A 55 -27.11 -52.90 34.94
C ARG A 55 -26.74 -52.10 33.70
N GLU A 56 -25.45 -51.92 33.46
CA GLU A 56 -24.95 -51.25 32.26
C GLU A 56 -25.44 -51.96 30.98
N THR A 57 -26.09 -51.19 30.10
CA THR A 57 -26.58 -51.69 28.81
C THR A 57 -25.49 -51.50 27.76
N LEU A 58 -25.00 -52.61 27.21
CA LEU A 58 -24.09 -52.60 26.07
C LEU A 58 -24.87 -52.45 24.77
N TRP A 59 -24.59 -51.39 24.03
CA TRP A 59 -25.21 -51.10 22.74
C TRP A 59 -24.28 -51.48 21.59
N PHE A 60 -24.68 -52.47 20.79
CA PHE A 60 -24.01 -52.80 19.54
C PHE A 60 -24.69 -52.03 18.42
N VAL A 61 -24.32 -50.77 18.24
CA VAL A 61 -24.70 -50.02 17.04
C VAL A 61 -23.57 -50.22 16.04
N GLU A 62 -23.89 -50.83 14.90
CA GLU A 62 -23.03 -50.73 13.73
C GLU A 62 -22.98 -49.25 13.36
N LYS A 63 -21.96 -48.53 13.84
CA LYS A 63 -21.67 -47.19 13.37
C LYS A 63 -21.40 -47.36 11.89
N GLU A 64 -22.40 -47.10 11.05
CA GLU A 64 -22.14 -46.71 9.69
C GLU A 64 -21.21 -45.50 9.77
N GLN A 65 -19.92 -45.75 9.70
CA GLN A 65 -18.90 -44.74 9.42
C GLN A 65 -19.07 -44.35 7.95
N GLN A 66 -20.23 -43.83 7.59
CA GLN A 66 -20.28 -42.89 6.49
C GLN A 66 -19.37 -41.76 6.96
N ARG A 67 -18.18 -41.66 6.35
CA ARG A 67 -17.31 -40.49 6.45
C ARG A 67 -18.05 -39.32 5.82
N THR A 68 -19.11 -38.87 6.48
CA THR A 68 -19.87 -37.70 6.11
C THR A 68 -19.00 -36.53 6.52
N SER A 69 -18.50 -35.79 5.54
CA SER A 69 -17.93 -34.48 5.81
C SER A 69 -18.99 -33.66 6.55
N ASP A 70 -18.66 -33.18 7.75
CA ASP A 70 -19.51 -32.34 8.60
C ASP A 70 -19.73 -30.93 8.02
N SER A 71 -19.25 -30.67 6.81
CA SER A 71 -19.38 -29.36 6.19
C SER A 71 -20.84 -29.09 5.79
N PRO A 72 -21.47 -28.01 6.28
CA PRO A 72 -22.81 -27.60 5.88
C PRO A 72 -22.94 -27.37 4.36
N LEU A 73 -21.82 -27.06 3.69
CA LEU A 73 -21.76 -26.86 2.23
C LEU A 73 -21.98 -28.15 1.44
N ARG A 74 -21.86 -29.33 2.07
CA ARG A 74 -22.15 -30.61 1.41
C ARG A 74 -23.59 -30.68 0.93
N PHE A 75 -24.54 -30.24 1.76
CA PHE A 75 -25.96 -30.22 1.39
C PHE A 75 -26.23 -29.28 0.21
N VAL A 76 -25.55 -28.13 0.18
CA VAL A 76 -25.66 -27.15 -0.91
C VAL A 76 -25.07 -27.72 -2.21
N LEU A 77 -23.95 -28.44 -2.13
CA LEU A 77 -23.24 -29.00 -3.29
C LEU A 77 -23.82 -30.34 -3.77
N SER A 78 -24.59 -31.06 -2.96
CA SER A 78 -25.19 -32.35 -3.32
C SER A 78 -26.39 -32.22 -4.24
N HIS A 79 -27.11 -31.10 -4.19
CA HIS A 79 -28.25 -30.83 -5.05
C HIS A 79 -27.82 -30.04 -6.31
N PRO A 80 -28.08 -30.54 -7.54
CA PRO A 80 -27.65 -29.87 -8.76
C PRO A 80 -28.08 -28.39 -8.88
N PRO A 81 -29.33 -28.01 -8.56
CA PRO A 81 -29.75 -26.60 -8.64
C PRO A 81 -29.00 -25.69 -7.66
N LEU A 82 -28.85 -26.15 -6.41
CA LEU A 82 -28.13 -25.41 -5.35
C LEU A 82 -26.64 -25.26 -5.68
N LYS A 83 -26.03 -26.29 -6.29
CA LYS A 83 -24.66 -26.24 -6.79
C LYS A 83 -24.49 -25.14 -7.84
N TYR A 84 -25.36 -25.07 -8.85
CA TYR A 84 -25.27 -24.00 -9.86
C TYR A 84 -25.50 -22.61 -9.26
N ALA A 85 -26.49 -22.47 -8.37
CA ALA A 85 -26.73 -21.21 -7.66
C ALA A 85 -25.48 -20.76 -6.87
N TRP A 86 -24.81 -21.69 -6.19
CA TRP A 86 -23.57 -21.42 -5.45
C TRP A 86 -22.44 -20.94 -6.35
N TRP A 87 -22.21 -21.59 -7.50
CA TRP A 87 -21.17 -21.18 -8.44
C TRP A 87 -21.48 -19.84 -9.13
N ILE A 88 -22.75 -19.59 -9.48
CA ILE A 88 -23.18 -18.31 -10.05
C ILE A 88 -22.99 -17.18 -9.03
N PHE A 89 -23.35 -17.42 -7.76
CA PHE A 89 -23.12 -16.46 -6.68
C PHE A 89 -21.64 -16.12 -6.53
N LEU A 90 -20.76 -17.14 -6.45
CA LEU A 90 -19.32 -16.92 -6.34
C LEU A 90 -18.74 -16.18 -7.56
N GLY A 91 -19.16 -16.58 -8.77
CA GLY A 91 -18.75 -15.92 -10.02
C GLY A 91 -19.21 -14.47 -10.08
N GLY A 92 -20.44 -14.19 -9.66
CA GLY A 92 -21.00 -12.84 -9.56
C GLY A 92 -20.25 -11.97 -8.54
N LEU A 93 -19.89 -12.54 -7.38
CA LEU A 93 -19.11 -11.87 -6.35
C LEU A 93 -17.70 -11.52 -6.86
N LEU A 94 -17.04 -12.47 -7.53
CA LEU A 94 -15.73 -12.26 -8.14
C LEU A 94 -15.78 -11.16 -9.21
N LEU A 95 -16.77 -11.22 -10.10
CA LEU A 95 -16.99 -10.21 -11.13
C LEU A 95 -17.25 -8.84 -10.51
N PHE A 96 -18.13 -8.77 -9.51
CA PHE A 96 -18.39 -7.54 -8.75
C PHE A 96 -17.13 -6.97 -8.11
N ALA A 97 -16.28 -7.81 -7.53
CA ALA A 97 -15.02 -7.40 -6.93
C ALA A 97 -14.04 -6.83 -7.97
N ILE A 98 -13.90 -7.48 -9.13
CA ILE A 98 -13.02 -7.00 -10.23
C ILE A 98 -13.46 -5.61 -10.71
N PHE A 99 -14.76 -5.42 -10.97
CA PHE A 99 -15.28 -4.12 -11.43
C PHE A 99 -15.17 -3.03 -10.36
N ASN A 100 -15.39 -3.36 -9.09
CA ASN A 100 -15.22 -2.40 -7.98
C ASN A 100 -13.76 -2.05 -7.71
N ALA A 101 -12.85 -3.03 -7.82
CA ALA A 101 -11.42 -2.80 -7.65
C ALA A 101 -10.90 -1.81 -8.72
N LYS A 102 -11.29 -2.00 -9.99
CA LYS A 102 -10.93 -1.09 -11.08
C LYS A 102 -11.49 0.32 -10.90
N ARG A 103 -12.68 0.47 -10.28
CA ARG A 103 -13.25 1.80 -9.98
C ARG A 103 -12.58 2.52 -8.80
N LYS A 104 -11.90 1.81 -7.89
CA LYS A 104 -11.25 2.40 -6.70
C LYS A 104 -9.75 2.64 -6.85
N GLN A 105 -9.06 1.93 -7.73
CA GLN A 105 -7.64 2.17 -8.00
C GLN A 105 -7.45 3.28 -9.05
N ARG A 106 -7.42 4.55 -8.62
CA ARG A 106 -6.97 5.65 -9.49
C ARG A 106 -5.49 5.45 -9.84
N VAL A 107 -5.10 5.78 -11.08
CA VAL A 107 -3.68 5.84 -11.47
C VAL A 107 -2.97 6.76 -10.49
N VAL A 108 -1.93 6.26 -9.82
CA VAL A 108 -1.08 7.09 -8.96
C VAL A 108 -0.33 8.05 -9.88
N PRO A 109 -0.59 9.36 -9.84
CA PRO A 109 0.14 10.30 -10.67
C PRO A 109 1.60 10.31 -10.20
N ILE A 110 2.53 10.20 -11.16
CA ILE A 110 3.95 10.39 -10.87
C ILE A 110 4.12 11.87 -10.56
N ILE A 111 4.28 12.20 -9.28
CA ILE A 111 4.57 13.57 -8.83
C ILE A 111 6.00 13.88 -9.27
N GLN A 112 6.16 14.66 -10.35
CA GLN A 112 7.47 15.12 -10.77
C GLN A 112 8.07 16.00 -9.65
N PRO A 113 9.36 15.85 -9.31
CA PRO A 113 9.99 16.74 -8.34
C PRO A 113 9.86 18.19 -8.82
N PRO A 114 9.69 19.16 -7.90
CA PRO A 114 9.56 20.56 -8.28
C PRO A 114 10.82 20.99 -9.03
N LYS A 115 10.66 21.42 -10.28
CA LYS A 115 11.74 22.02 -11.06
C LYS A 115 12.18 23.31 -10.38
N ASN A 116 13.47 23.59 -10.36
CA ASN A 116 14.02 24.82 -9.77
C ASN A 116 13.70 26.03 -10.65
N GLN A 117 12.46 26.54 -10.55
CA GLN A 117 11.96 27.66 -11.34
C GLN A 117 12.75 28.96 -11.10
N SER A 118 13.36 29.12 -9.92
CA SER A 118 14.21 30.27 -9.62
C SER A 118 15.46 30.31 -10.49
N ALA A 119 16.11 29.16 -10.69
CA ALA A 119 17.27 29.08 -11.58
C ALA A 119 16.90 29.37 -13.04
N ASP A 120 15.75 28.88 -13.50
CA ASP A 120 15.26 29.14 -14.85
C ASP A 120 14.88 30.61 -15.05
N PHE A 121 14.25 31.24 -14.06
CA PHE A 121 13.96 32.68 -14.08
C PHE A 121 15.23 33.54 -14.17
N VAL A 122 16.25 33.25 -13.35
CA VAL A 122 17.53 33.96 -13.38
C VAL A 122 18.21 33.83 -14.75
N LYS A 123 18.15 32.64 -15.38
CA LYS A 123 18.67 32.44 -16.75
C LYS A 123 17.91 33.28 -17.76
N SER A 124 16.58 33.33 -17.68
CA SER A 124 15.76 34.13 -18.60
C SER A 124 16.08 35.62 -18.50
N VAL A 125 16.18 36.16 -17.28
CA VAL A 125 16.56 37.57 -17.07
C VAL A 125 17.98 37.83 -17.58
N GLY A 126 18.94 36.94 -17.29
CA GLY A 126 20.32 37.09 -17.77
C GLY A 126 20.43 37.05 -19.30
N ASN A 127 19.64 36.20 -19.97
CA ASN A 127 19.60 36.14 -21.43
C ASN A 127 18.98 37.40 -22.04
N LEU A 128 17.95 37.96 -21.42
CA LEU A 128 17.32 39.20 -21.85
C LEU A 128 18.34 40.35 -21.84
N TYR A 129 19.07 40.53 -20.74
CA TYR A 129 20.13 41.55 -20.67
C TYR A 129 21.23 41.31 -21.72
N LEU A 130 21.55 40.06 -22.04
CA LEU A 130 22.54 39.74 -23.07
C LEU A 130 22.05 40.10 -24.48
N GLN A 131 20.75 39.97 -24.73
CA GLN A 131 20.12 40.32 -26.00
C GLN A 131 19.92 41.83 -26.17
N GLU A 132 19.63 42.56 -25.09
CA GLU A 132 19.52 44.03 -25.12
C GLU A 132 20.85 44.72 -25.47
N GLY A 133 21.98 44.05 -25.25
CA GLY A 133 23.29 44.47 -25.76
C GLY A 133 24.00 45.55 -24.92
N ASP A 134 23.50 45.89 -23.74
CA ASP A 134 24.20 46.78 -22.81
C ASP A 134 25.30 46.03 -22.04
N PHE A 135 26.39 45.73 -22.76
CA PHE A 135 27.53 44.99 -22.19
C PHE A 135 28.27 45.79 -21.12
N HIS A 136 28.16 47.12 -21.12
CA HIS A 136 28.77 48.00 -20.12
C HIS A 136 28.11 47.82 -18.77
N ASP A 137 26.78 47.97 -18.70
CA ASP A 137 26.03 47.79 -17.46
C ASP A 137 26.18 46.36 -16.93
N MET A 138 26.18 45.35 -17.82
CA MET A 138 26.43 43.96 -17.44
C MET A 138 27.83 43.74 -16.82
N MET A 139 28.88 44.28 -17.43
CA MET A 139 30.24 44.18 -16.89
C MET A 139 30.36 44.94 -15.56
N ALA A 140 29.79 46.14 -15.47
CA ALA A 140 29.82 46.97 -14.26
C ALA A 140 29.17 46.27 -13.06
N LYS A 141 27.96 45.71 -13.24
CA LYS A 141 27.28 44.93 -12.19
C LYS A 141 28.08 43.69 -11.80
N LYS A 142 28.67 43.00 -12.77
CA LYS A 142 29.47 41.79 -12.51
C LYS A 142 30.75 42.10 -11.74
N THR A 143 31.44 43.19 -12.12
CA THR A 143 32.59 43.74 -11.38
C THR A 143 32.19 44.12 -9.96
N GLN A 144 31.09 44.86 -9.77
CA GLN A 144 30.63 45.25 -8.44
C GLN A 144 30.32 44.03 -7.55
N TYR A 145 29.67 43.00 -8.10
CA TYR A 145 29.40 41.76 -7.38
C TYR A 145 30.69 41.01 -6.99
N PHE A 146 31.66 40.94 -7.91
CA PHE A 146 32.96 40.33 -7.63
C PHE A 146 33.72 41.08 -6.53
N LEU A 147 33.80 42.41 -6.62
CA LEU A 147 34.43 43.24 -5.58
C LEU A 147 33.73 43.10 -4.22
N TYR A 148 32.41 42.96 -4.21
CA TYR A 148 31.65 42.64 -2.99
C TYR A 148 32.07 41.29 -2.40
N LYS A 149 32.18 40.22 -3.21
CA LYS A 149 32.69 38.92 -2.75
C LYS A 149 34.11 39.03 -2.20
N VAL A 150 34.99 39.68 -2.93
CA VAL A 150 36.38 39.91 -2.51
C VAL A 150 36.44 40.66 -1.17
N ARG A 151 35.59 41.68 -0.96
CA ARG A 151 35.54 42.41 0.30
C ARG A 151 35.01 41.55 1.45
N THR A 152 33.98 40.74 1.20
CA THR A 152 33.27 39.99 2.24
C THR A 152 34.00 38.71 2.62
N GLU A 153 34.53 37.98 1.63
CA GLU A 153 35.14 36.66 1.82
C GLU A 153 36.67 36.74 1.97
N LEU A 154 37.34 37.60 1.18
CA LEU A 154 38.81 37.76 1.26
C LEU A 154 39.26 38.87 2.21
N LEU A 155 38.32 39.65 2.76
CA LEU A 155 38.55 40.78 3.67
C LEU A 155 39.57 41.78 3.10
N MET A 156 39.41 42.11 1.82
CA MET A 156 40.27 43.07 1.12
C MET A 156 39.53 44.38 0.86
N ASP A 157 40.26 45.48 0.99
CA ASP A 157 39.78 46.77 0.50
C ASP A 157 39.75 46.75 -1.03
N THR A 158 38.65 47.25 -1.59
CA THR A 158 38.40 47.31 -3.03
C THR A 158 38.08 48.74 -3.49
N GLN A 159 38.34 49.75 -2.67
CA GLN A 159 38.14 51.16 -3.06
C GLN A 159 39.13 51.55 -4.16
N ASN A 160 40.39 51.16 -4.01
CA ASN A 160 41.45 51.43 -4.98
C ASN A 160 41.98 50.13 -5.59
N LEU A 161 41.80 49.97 -6.90
CA LEU A 161 42.24 48.81 -7.68
C LEU A 161 43.70 48.98 -8.15
N ASP A 162 44.61 49.19 -7.21
CA ASP A 162 46.02 49.50 -7.48
C ASP A 162 46.89 48.24 -7.56
N GLU A 163 48.19 48.38 -7.88
CA GLU A 163 49.12 47.25 -7.91
C GLU A 163 49.17 46.47 -6.59
N HIS A 164 48.95 47.14 -5.45
CA HIS A 164 48.87 46.49 -4.16
C HIS A 164 47.66 45.55 -4.07
N PHE A 165 46.50 45.94 -4.62
CA PHE A 165 45.32 45.09 -4.70
C PHE A 165 45.59 43.85 -5.57
N VAL A 166 46.20 44.04 -6.73
CA VAL A 166 46.58 42.95 -7.66
C VAL A 166 47.49 41.93 -6.96
N LYS A 167 48.55 42.38 -6.30
CA LYS A 167 49.50 41.50 -5.59
C LYS A 167 48.82 40.74 -4.45
N LYS A 168 47.96 41.42 -3.68
CA LYS A 168 47.24 40.82 -2.55
C LYS A 168 46.21 39.80 -3.01
N LEU A 169 45.49 40.10 -4.10
CA LEU A 169 44.53 39.19 -4.72
C LEU A 169 45.25 37.94 -5.25
N HIS A 170 46.36 38.12 -5.99
CA HIS A 170 47.22 37.01 -6.45
C HIS A 170 47.65 36.08 -5.31
N ILE A 171 48.17 36.64 -4.21
CA ILE A 171 48.63 35.83 -3.06
C ILE A 171 47.47 35.06 -2.42
N LYS A 172 46.28 35.67 -2.32
CA LYS A 172 45.12 35.02 -1.68
C LYS A 172 44.44 33.98 -2.54
N THR A 173 44.39 34.17 -3.86
CA THR A 173 43.71 33.25 -4.78
C THR A 173 44.65 32.26 -5.45
N ASN A 174 45.97 32.45 -5.32
CA ASN A 174 47.02 31.64 -5.94
C ASN A 174 46.92 31.56 -7.48
N VAL A 175 46.30 32.57 -8.11
CA VAL A 175 46.13 32.69 -9.57
C VAL A 175 47.21 33.58 -10.15
N PRO A 176 47.83 33.29 -11.32
CA PRO A 176 48.94 34.06 -11.87
C PRO A 176 48.71 35.58 -11.90
N LEU A 177 49.77 36.34 -11.59
CA LEU A 177 49.69 37.80 -11.49
C LEU A 177 49.22 38.45 -12.80
N GLU A 178 49.59 37.90 -13.95
CA GLU A 178 49.18 38.37 -15.28
C GLU A 178 47.66 38.28 -15.45
N THR A 179 47.06 37.16 -15.07
CA THR A 179 45.61 36.92 -15.12
C THR A 179 44.86 37.88 -14.20
N VAL A 180 45.40 38.15 -13.01
CA VAL A 180 44.80 39.09 -12.05
C VAL A 180 44.91 40.53 -12.56
N LYS A 181 46.02 40.91 -13.19
CA LYS A 181 46.20 42.23 -13.82
C LYS A 181 45.18 42.43 -14.95
N GLU A 182 45.07 41.47 -15.86
CA GLU A 182 44.11 41.50 -16.97
C GLU A 182 42.66 41.66 -16.45
N ALA A 183 42.30 40.91 -15.40
CA ALA A 183 40.99 41.03 -14.77
C ALA A 183 40.75 42.43 -14.19
N VAL A 184 41.74 43.01 -13.51
CA VAL A 184 41.65 44.34 -12.91
C VAL A 184 41.56 45.44 -13.97
N GLU A 185 42.25 45.32 -15.09
CA GLU A 185 42.14 46.26 -16.21
C GLU A 185 40.74 46.24 -16.83
N LEU A 186 40.17 45.06 -17.08
CA LEU A 186 38.80 44.93 -17.58
C LEU A 186 37.77 45.42 -16.55
N MET A 187 38.01 45.20 -15.26
CA MET A 187 37.17 45.78 -14.19
C MET A 187 37.21 47.31 -14.20
N LYS A 188 38.39 47.92 -14.33
CA LYS A 188 38.51 49.39 -14.45
C LYS A 188 37.80 49.91 -15.70
N LYS A 189 37.93 49.21 -16.83
CA LYS A 189 37.21 49.53 -18.08
C LYS A 189 35.70 49.50 -17.87
N SER A 190 35.18 48.50 -17.13
CA SER A 190 33.74 48.39 -16.82
C SER A 190 33.20 49.47 -15.87
N LEU A 191 34.05 50.00 -14.98
CA LEU A 191 33.65 51.03 -14.02
C LEU A 191 33.71 52.45 -14.60
N ASN A 192 34.35 52.63 -15.76
CA ASN A 192 34.45 53.93 -16.44
C ASN A 192 33.29 54.11 -17.44
N PRO A 193 32.37 55.07 -17.24
CA PRO A 193 31.21 55.28 -18.11
C PRO A 193 31.54 55.62 -19.57
N HIS A 194 32.76 56.13 -19.85
CA HIS A 194 33.18 56.54 -21.18
C HIS A 194 33.90 55.44 -21.97
N SER A 195 34.04 54.24 -21.40
CA SER A 195 34.75 53.14 -22.05
C SER A 195 33.82 52.33 -22.96
N GLN A 196 34.22 52.14 -24.21
CA GLN A 196 33.53 51.22 -25.12
C GLN A 196 33.90 49.77 -24.77
N VAL A 197 32.91 48.95 -24.46
CA VAL A 197 33.07 47.52 -24.20
C VAL A 197 32.30 46.70 -25.24
N MET A 198 32.91 45.59 -25.64
CA MET A 198 32.32 44.64 -26.58
C MET A 198 31.85 43.38 -25.83
N GLN A 199 31.02 42.57 -26.49
CA GLN A 199 30.59 41.27 -25.95
C GLN A 199 31.78 40.37 -25.59
N GLU A 200 32.87 40.44 -26.36
CA GLU A 200 34.12 39.71 -26.12
C GLU A 200 34.75 40.08 -24.78
N ASP A 201 34.75 41.38 -24.42
CA ASP A 201 35.26 41.87 -23.13
C ASP A 201 34.46 41.29 -21.95
N LEU A 202 33.12 41.20 -22.09
CA LEU A 202 32.25 40.62 -21.07
C LEU A 202 32.51 39.12 -20.88
N ILE A 203 32.68 38.38 -21.98
CA ILE A 203 32.98 36.94 -21.94
C ILE A 203 34.36 36.73 -21.31
N ARG A 204 35.35 37.53 -21.70
CA ARG A 204 36.72 37.46 -21.17
C ARG A 204 36.76 37.80 -19.69
N LEU A 205 36.10 38.88 -19.28
CA LEU A 205 35.96 39.25 -17.87
C LEU A 205 35.33 38.10 -17.08
N ARG A 206 34.22 37.52 -17.55
CA ARG A 206 33.61 36.34 -16.88
C ARG A 206 34.62 35.22 -16.67
N GLN A 207 35.34 34.81 -17.71
CA GLN A 207 36.30 33.70 -17.63
C GLN A 207 37.41 33.99 -16.61
N LEU A 208 37.92 35.23 -16.59
CA LEU A 208 38.94 35.64 -15.64
C LEU A 208 38.41 35.64 -14.20
N LEU A 209 37.21 36.19 -13.97
CA LEU A 209 36.59 36.21 -12.64
C LEU A 209 36.29 34.80 -12.12
N ASP A 210 35.77 33.92 -12.96
CA ASP A 210 35.48 32.52 -12.60
C ASP A 210 36.76 31.71 -12.33
N ASN A 211 37.87 32.05 -12.99
CA ASN A 211 39.19 31.45 -12.71
C ASN A 211 39.76 31.93 -11.37
N ILE A 212 39.55 33.21 -11.03
CA ILE A 212 39.98 33.80 -9.77
C ILE A 212 39.13 33.31 -8.59
N TYR A 213 37.85 33.03 -8.83
CA TYR A 213 36.88 32.67 -7.80
C TYR A 213 35.93 31.59 -8.32
N LYS A 214 36.22 30.33 -7.97
CA LYS A 214 35.47 29.15 -8.38
C LYS A 214 34.53 28.66 -7.28
#